data_AF-A0A918PVF5-F1
#
_entry.id   AF-A0A918PVF5-F1
#
_cell.length_a   1.000
_cell.length_b   1.000
_cell.length_c   1.000
_cell.angle_alpha   90.00
_cell.angle_beta   90.00
_cell.angle_gamma   90.00
#
_symmetry.space_group_name_H-M   'P 1'
#
loop_
_entity.id
_entity.type
_entity.pdbx_description
1 polymer ?
#
loop_
_entity_poly.entity_id
_entity_poly.type
_entity_poly.pdbx_seq_one_letter_code
_entity_poly.pdbx_strand_id
1 'polypeptide(L)'
;MDGPLVQGTAYLDDPLFWPVHLGTGLRGEDAQRSAFGADWDAAMELYRRLSAESEWPVFSVPLSSGLTIHVVYRNIEGEHGVDYLIHHPAWSTAEVLAVDDGHFMGPGMAWPELLSAARQPATGGVADPDARLLLLFPTLGDALLPDDATTALTTALTALTVIEEPAEVASMLLDNQGQWTSAHWWLAGGVCINDGGHSYRNPGNTFALPAGRLLEISNALNGGEATGQQTFG
;
A
#
# COMPACT_ATOMS: atom_id res chain seq x y z
N MET A 1 -19.10 -3.97 6.42
CA MET A 1 -19.41 -3.52 7.79
C MET A 1 -19.19 -2.02 7.81
N ASP A 2 -20.15 -1.26 8.33
CA ASP A 2 -20.00 0.20 8.46
C ASP A 2 -19.33 0.46 9.81
N GLY A 3 -18.00 0.59 9.80
CA GLY A 3 -17.21 0.98 10.98
C GLY A 3 -17.32 2.48 11.26
N PRO A 4 -16.90 2.95 12.45
CA PRO A 4 -16.82 4.37 12.78
C PRO A 4 -15.67 5.05 12.02
N LEU A 5 -15.82 5.17 10.70
CA LEU A 5 -14.80 5.72 9.81
C LEU A 5 -14.50 7.18 10.17
N VAL A 6 -13.23 7.49 10.43
CA VAL A 6 -12.74 8.85 10.70
C VAL A 6 -11.62 9.22 9.74
N GLN A 7 -11.46 10.50 9.43
CA GLN A 7 -10.36 10.96 8.58
C GLN A 7 -9.03 10.81 9.32
N GLY A 8 -8.11 10.04 8.74
CA GLY A 8 -6.82 9.72 9.36
C GLY A 8 -5.73 10.76 9.13
N THR A 9 -5.94 11.80 8.32
CA THR A 9 -4.88 12.69 7.81
C THR A 9 -4.02 13.34 8.90
N ALA A 10 -4.56 13.58 10.10
CA ALA A 10 -3.81 14.13 11.23
C ALA A 10 -2.68 13.19 11.72
N TYR A 11 -2.79 11.88 11.50
CA TYR A 11 -1.71 10.93 11.83
C TYR A 11 -0.50 11.08 10.91
N LEU A 12 -0.67 11.63 9.70
CA LEU A 12 0.44 11.77 8.74
C LEU A 12 1.47 12.81 9.15
N ASP A 13 1.09 13.73 10.05
CA ASP A 13 1.96 14.75 10.62
C ASP A 13 2.85 14.22 11.75
N ASP A 14 2.60 12.99 12.24
CA ASP A 14 3.40 12.33 13.28
C ASP A 14 4.46 11.44 12.60
N PRO A 15 5.77 11.77 12.68
CA PRO A 15 6.81 10.96 12.05
C PRO A 15 6.85 9.50 12.51
N LEU A 16 6.30 9.20 13.69
CA LEU A 16 6.23 7.85 14.24
C LEU A 16 5.10 7.01 13.61
N PHE A 17 4.14 7.65 12.94
CA PHE A 17 3.09 6.96 12.19
C PHE A 17 3.66 6.03 11.13
N TRP A 18 4.68 6.49 10.40
CA TRP A 18 5.24 5.76 9.27
C TRP A 18 5.86 4.42 9.65
N PRO A 19 6.81 4.33 10.61
CA PRO A 19 7.32 3.03 11.03
C PRO A 19 6.24 2.14 11.67
N VAL A 20 5.24 2.71 12.37
CA VAL A 20 4.09 1.93 12.87
C VAL A 20 3.27 1.34 11.72
N HIS A 21 2.97 2.15 10.70
CA HIS A 21 2.20 1.72 9.52
C HIS A 21 2.94 0.65 8.72
N LEU A 22 4.26 0.77 8.59
CA LEU A 22 5.13 -0.14 7.84
C LEU A 22 5.52 -1.40 8.64
N GLY A 23 5.03 -1.54 9.88
CA GLY A 23 5.50 -2.53 10.85
C GLY A 23 5.43 -3.98 10.37
N THR A 24 4.50 -4.33 9.48
CA THR A 24 4.36 -5.69 8.92
C THR A 24 5.52 -6.09 8.01
N GLY A 25 6.18 -5.12 7.38
CA GLY A 25 7.42 -5.28 6.61
C GLY A 25 8.70 -5.16 7.46
N LEU A 26 8.60 -4.70 8.71
CA LEU A 26 9.73 -4.54 9.64
C LEU A 26 9.86 -5.76 10.57
N ARG A 27 10.18 -6.90 9.95
CA ARG A 27 10.22 -8.20 10.65
C ARG A 27 11.53 -8.39 11.41
N GLY A 28 11.41 -8.77 12.69
CA GLY A 28 12.55 -9.13 13.54
C GLY A 28 13.05 -7.98 14.42
N GLU A 29 13.78 -8.35 15.48
CA GLU A 29 14.24 -7.39 16.50
C GLU A 29 15.15 -6.31 15.93
N ASP A 30 16.01 -6.66 14.96
CA ASP A 30 16.94 -5.70 14.35
C ASP A 30 16.18 -4.66 13.52
N ALA A 31 15.21 -5.07 12.69
CA ALA A 31 14.38 -4.14 11.93
C ALA A 31 13.55 -3.22 12.83
N GLN A 32 13.00 -3.77 13.92
CA GLN A 32 12.28 -2.99 14.92
C GLN A 32 13.20 -1.98 15.63
N ARG A 33 14.43 -2.39 15.99
CA ARG A 33 15.41 -1.49 16.58
C ARG A 33 15.79 -0.36 15.62
N SER A 34 16.05 -0.67 14.35
CA SER A 34 16.41 0.34 13.35
C SER A 34 15.27 1.32 13.04
N ALA A 35 14.01 0.85 13.07
CA ALA A 35 12.85 1.69 12.77
C ALA A 35 12.33 2.51 13.95
N PHE A 36 12.40 1.99 15.17
CA PHE A 36 11.80 2.65 16.35
C PHE A 36 12.84 3.13 17.37
N GLY A 37 14.02 2.51 17.46
CA GLY A 37 15.07 2.90 18.41
C GLY A 37 14.54 3.07 19.84
N ALA A 38 14.75 4.28 20.39
CA ALA A 38 14.28 4.64 21.73
C ALA A 38 12.77 4.94 21.81
N ASP A 39 12.09 5.12 20.68
CA ASP A 39 10.69 5.53 20.58
C ASP A 39 9.71 4.34 20.56
N TRP A 40 10.17 3.13 20.85
CA TRP A 40 9.35 1.91 20.87
C TRP A 40 8.08 2.05 21.73
N ASP A 41 8.20 2.58 22.95
CA ASP A 41 7.05 2.74 23.85
C ASP A 41 6.02 3.74 23.29
N ALA A 42 6.50 4.82 22.66
CA ALA A 42 5.64 5.80 21.98
C ALA A 42 4.96 5.17 20.74
N ALA A 43 5.67 4.32 20.01
CA ALA A 43 5.14 3.61 18.85
C ALA A 43 4.02 2.65 19.26
N MET A 44 4.19 1.93 20.37
CA MET A 44 3.15 1.06 20.91
C MET A 44 1.92 1.84 21.38
N GLU A 45 2.10 3.03 21.94
CA GLU A 45 0.97 3.89 22.31
C GLU A 45 0.24 4.46 21.08
N LEU A 46 0.98 4.86 20.05
CA LEU A 46 0.38 5.26 18.77
C LEU A 46 -0.39 4.09 18.12
N TYR A 47 0.19 2.88 18.12
CA TYR A 47 -0.48 1.69 17.61
C TYR A 47 -1.79 1.40 18.36
N ARG A 48 -1.82 1.54 19.69
CA ARG A 48 -3.06 1.40 20.48
C ARG A 48 -4.13 2.40 20.07
N ARG A 49 -3.75 3.66 19.80
CA ARG A 49 -4.67 4.70 19.31
C ARG A 49 -5.19 4.37 17.92
N LEU A 50 -4.30 3.99 17.00
CA LEU A 50 -4.67 3.57 15.65
C LEU A 50 -5.56 2.33 15.62
N SER A 51 -5.48 1.48 16.64
CA SER A 51 -6.23 0.23 16.78
C SER A 51 -7.48 0.36 17.67
N ALA A 52 -7.87 1.56 18.07
CA ALA A 52 -9.01 1.77 18.95
C ALA A 52 -10.33 1.43 18.22
N GLU A 53 -11.14 0.54 18.78
CA GLU A 53 -12.41 0.10 18.16
C GLU A 53 -13.41 1.24 17.92
N SER A 54 -13.31 2.34 18.67
CA SER A 54 -14.18 3.50 18.57
C SER A 54 -13.97 4.33 17.30
N GLU A 55 -12.82 4.17 16.62
CA GLU A 55 -12.45 4.96 15.46
C GLU A 55 -11.70 4.11 14.44
N TRP A 56 -12.09 4.19 13.17
CA TRP A 56 -11.41 3.48 12.08
C TRP A 56 -10.77 4.52 11.17
N PRO A 57 -9.49 4.87 11.38
CA PRO A 57 -8.79 5.82 10.53
C PRO A 57 -8.83 5.42 9.05
N VAL A 58 -9.20 6.38 8.21
CA VAL A 58 -9.22 6.24 6.74
C VAL A 58 -8.34 7.29 6.09
N PHE A 59 -7.47 6.84 5.19
CA PHE A 59 -6.64 7.69 4.35
C PHE A 59 -7.07 7.50 2.89
N SER A 60 -7.25 8.59 2.16
CA SER A 60 -7.73 8.52 0.77
C SER A 60 -6.66 9.03 -0.19
N VAL A 61 -6.35 8.23 -1.19
CA VAL A 61 -5.36 8.49 -2.23
C VAL A 61 -6.09 8.50 -3.59
N PRO A 62 -6.51 9.68 -4.09
CA PRO A 62 -7.19 9.75 -5.37
C PRO A 62 -6.21 9.55 -6.53
N LEU A 63 -6.71 8.87 -7.56
CA LEU A 63 -6.05 8.65 -8.83
C LEU A 63 -6.62 9.58 -9.90
N SER A 64 -5.84 9.88 -10.93
CA SER A 64 -6.24 10.80 -12.02
C SER A 64 -7.42 10.27 -12.85
N SER A 65 -7.68 8.96 -12.80
CA SER A 65 -8.81 8.30 -13.44
C SER A 65 -10.17 8.56 -12.75
N GLY A 66 -10.16 9.16 -11.56
CA GLY A 66 -11.35 9.31 -10.71
C GLY A 66 -11.59 8.13 -9.74
N LEU A 67 -10.76 7.09 -9.81
CA LEU A 67 -10.70 6.06 -8.76
C LEU A 67 -10.00 6.63 -7.52
N THR A 68 -10.34 6.12 -6.35
CA THR A 68 -9.69 6.46 -5.08
C THR A 68 -9.29 5.18 -4.37
N ILE A 69 -8.04 5.13 -3.89
CA ILE A 69 -7.59 4.09 -2.97
C ILE A 69 -7.85 4.56 -1.55
N HIS A 70 -8.46 3.72 -0.73
CA HIS A 70 -8.70 3.95 0.68
C HIS A 70 -7.86 2.97 1.50
N VAL A 71 -7.06 3.52 2.42
CA VAL A 71 -6.34 2.75 3.45
C VAL A 71 -7.17 2.83 4.71
N VAL A 72 -7.75 1.72 5.16
CA VAL A 72 -8.72 1.67 6.27
C VAL A 72 -8.14 0.83 7.40
N TYR A 73 -7.94 1.43 8.56
CA TYR A 73 -7.61 0.73 9.79
C TYR A 73 -8.89 0.08 10.34
N ARG A 74 -9.07 -1.20 10.02
CA ARG A 74 -10.22 -2.00 10.46
C ARG A 74 -9.98 -2.46 11.89
N ASN A 75 -10.61 -1.79 12.84
CA ASN A 75 -10.43 -2.05 14.27
C ASN A 75 -11.60 -2.87 14.84
N ILE A 76 -11.75 -4.10 14.35
CA ILE A 76 -12.67 -5.08 14.92
C ILE A 76 -11.87 -5.92 15.93
N GLU A 77 -12.42 -6.15 17.13
CA GLU A 77 -11.80 -7.03 18.12
C GLU A 77 -11.53 -8.42 17.53
N GLY A 78 -10.27 -8.87 17.59
CA GLY A 78 -9.83 -10.16 17.04
C GLY A 78 -9.63 -10.20 15.52
N GLU A 79 -10.04 -9.17 14.79
CA GLU A 79 -9.89 -9.06 13.34
C GLU A 79 -9.29 -7.68 12.98
N HIS A 80 -8.31 -7.21 13.75
CA HIS A 80 -7.62 -5.96 13.43
C HIS A 80 -6.77 -6.12 12.15
N GLY A 81 -6.73 -5.09 11.31
CA GLY A 81 -5.93 -5.10 10.10
C GLY A 81 -6.04 -3.79 9.32
N VAL A 82 -5.25 -3.67 8.25
CA VAL A 82 -5.36 -2.53 7.33
C VAL A 82 -5.89 -3.02 5.98
N ASP A 83 -7.09 -2.56 5.63
CA ASP A 83 -7.71 -2.88 4.35
C ASP A 83 -7.32 -1.83 3.30
N TYR A 84 -6.85 -2.29 2.15
CA TYR A 84 -6.54 -1.46 0.99
C TYR A 84 -7.65 -1.63 -0.03
N LEU A 85 -8.55 -0.66 -0.08
CA LEU A 85 -9.73 -0.68 -0.93
C LEU A 85 -9.54 0.26 -2.12
N ILE A 86 -10.14 -0.05 -3.25
CA ILE A 86 -10.22 0.85 -4.40
C ILE A 86 -11.68 1.04 -4.83
N HIS A 87 -12.07 2.29 -5.03
CA HIS A 87 -13.45 2.64 -5.34
C HIS A 87 -13.52 3.67 -6.45
N HIS A 88 -14.59 3.59 -7.24
CA HIS A 88 -15.01 4.64 -8.15
C HIS A 88 -16.43 5.07 -7.76
N PRO A 89 -16.78 6.37 -7.80
CA PRO A 89 -18.11 6.85 -7.39
C PRO A 89 -19.31 6.17 -8.08
N ALA A 90 -19.13 5.65 -9.29
CA ALA A 90 -20.17 4.90 -10.02
C ALA A 90 -20.29 3.42 -9.61
N TRP A 91 -19.41 2.90 -8.75
CA TRP A 91 -19.46 1.53 -8.26
C TRP A 91 -20.30 1.44 -6.99
N SER A 92 -21.13 0.40 -6.90
CA SER A 92 -21.97 0.14 -5.72
C SER A 92 -21.16 -0.18 -4.46
N THR A 93 -19.96 -0.73 -4.64
CA THR A 93 -19.06 -1.17 -3.56
C THR A 93 -17.61 -0.92 -3.97
N ALA A 94 -16.74 -0.73 -2.99
CA ALA A 94 -15.30 -0.76 -3.20
C ALA A 94 -14.82 -2.19 -3.45
N GLU A 95 -13.73 -2.33 -4.20
CA GLU A 95 -13.02 -3.58 -4.41
C GLU A 95 -11.80 -3.65 -3.48
N VAL A 96 -11.39 -4.85 -3.09
CA VAL A 96 -10.19 -5.04 -2.24
C VAL A 96 -8.96 -5.21 -3.13
N LEU A 97 -7.93 -4.40 -2.89
CA LEU A 97 -6.60 -4.57 -3.49
C LEU A 97 -5.73 -5.52 -2.66
N ALA A 98 -5.69 -5.27 -1.35
CA ALA A 98 -4.95 -6.08 -0.40
C ALA A 98 -5.55 -5.92 1.01
N VAL A 99 -5.25 -6.87 1.89
CA VAL A 99 -5.50 -6.78 3.33
C VAL A 99 -4.21 -7.10 4.04
N ASP A 100 -3.72 -6.14 4.81
CA ASP A 100 -2.57 -6.29 5.69
C ASP A 100 -3.04 -6.77 7.06
N ASP A 101 -3.29 -8.08 7.14
CA ASP A 101 -3.67 -8.81 8.35
C ASP A 101 -3.12 -10.25 8.31
N GLY A 102 -3.47 -11.08 9.30
CA GLY A 102 -3.01 -12.46 9.40
C GLY A 102 -3.52 -13.42 8.30
N HIS A 103 -4.36 -12.96 7.35
CA HIS A 103 -4.84 -13.76 6.23
C HIS A 103 -3.98 -13.61 4.96
N PHE A 104 -3.02 -12.67 4.96
CA PHE A 104 -2.05 -12.51 3.88
C PHE A 104 -2.66 -12.21 2.50
N MET A 105 -3.81 -11.51 2.45
CA MET A 105 -4.54 -11.26 1.20
C MET A 105 -3.85 -10.20 0.35
N GLY A 106 -2.93 -10.63 -0.52
CA GLY A 106 -2.24 -9.77 -1.49
C GLY A 106 -1.25 -10.58 -2.34
N PRO A 107 -0.37 -9.91 -3.10
CA PRO A 107 -0.22 -8.46 -3.21
C PRO A 107 -1.33 -7.75 -3.98
N GLY A 108 -1.40 -6.42 -3.79
CA GLY A 108 -2.32 -5.53 -4.51
C GLY A 108 -1.68 -4.80 -5.69
N MET A 109 -0.38 -4.51 -5.62
CA MET A 109 0.34 -3.72 -6.64
C MET A 109 1.74 -4.28 -6.96
N ALA A 110 2.13 -4.13 -8.23
CA ALA A 110 3.53 -4.21 -8.66
C ALA A 110 4.26 -2.90 -8.32
N TRP A 111 5.60 -2.91 -8.34
CA TRP A 111 6.39 -1.71 -8.06
C TRP A 111 6.06 -0.51 -8.98
N PRO A 112 5.92 -0.68 -10.32
CA PRO A 112 5.58 0.44 -11.20
C PRO A 112 4.18 1.01 -10.92
N GLU A 113 3.21 0.16 -10.57
CA GLU A 113 1.86 0.59 -10.21
C GLU A 113 1.86 1.39 -8.92
N LEU A 114 2.59 0.94 -7.89
CA LEU A 114 2.75 1.65 -6.62
C LEU A 114 3.36 3.04 -6.83
N LEU A 115 4.46 3.10 -7.58
CA LEU A 115 5.18 4.37 -7.81
C LEU A 115 4.35 5.34 -8.65
N SER A 116 3.65 4.84 -9.66
CA SER A 116 2.73 5.66 -10.47
C SER A 116 1.58 6.18 -9.61
N ALA A 117 0.91 5.31 -8.84
CA ALA A 117 -0.17 5.69 -7.95
C ALA A 117 0.27 6.73 -6.90
N ALA A 118 1.50 6.67 -6.40
CA ALA A 118 2.04 7.68 -5.48
C ALA A 118 2.28 9.05 -6.14
N ARG A 119 2.70 9.06 -7.41
CA ARG A 119 3.12 10.29 -8.14
C ARG A 119 2.00 10.99 -8.91
N GLN A 120 0.87 10.33 -9.11
CA GLN A 120 -0.25 10.96 -9.82
C GLN A 120 -0.71 12.26 -9.12
N PRO A 121 -1.11 13.31 -9.85
CA PRO A 121 -1.61 14.54 -9.24
C PRO A 121 -2.79 14.29 -8.29
N ALA A 122 -2.72 14.84 -7.08
CA ALA A 122 -3.81 14.76 -6.10
C ALA A 122 -4.85 15.86 -6.36
N THR A 123 -6.12 15.47 -6.40
CA THR A 123 -7.28 16.39 -6.47
C THR A 123 -8.01 16.53 -5.13
N GLY A 124 -7.51 15.85 -4.08
CA GLY A 124 -8.02 15.79 -2.72
C GLY A 124 -7.27 14.72 -1.92
N GLY A 125 -7.65 14.47 -0.67
CA GLY A 125 -7.02 13.43 0.16
C GLY A 125 -5.53 13.69 0.43
N VAL A 126 -4.73 12.63 0.46
CA VAL A 126 -3.28 12.71 0.71
C VAL A 126 -2.57 13.22 -0.55
N ALA A 127 -1.96 14.40 -0.44
CA ALA A 127 -1.37 15.10 -1.58
C ALA A 127 0.14 14.82 -1.78
N ASP A 128 0.88 14.60 -0.68
CA ASP A 128 2.32 14.39 -0.72
C ASP A 128 2.66 13.02 -1.37
N PRO A 129 3.45 12.98 -2.45
CA PRO A 129 3.83 11.74 -3.12
C PRO A 129 4.63 10.79 -2.22
N ASP A 130 5.46 11.29 -1.30
CA ASP A 130 6.23 10.43 -0.39
C ASP A 130 5.28 9.79 0.63
N ALA A 131 4.29 10.56 1.12
CA ALA A 131 3.27 10.07 2.04
C ALA A 131 2.41 9.00 1.38
N ARG A 132 2.04 9.19 0.11
CA ARG A 132 1.29 8.19 -0.68
C ARG A 132 2.11 6.94 -0.92
N LEU A 133 3.41 7.07 -1.22
CA LEU A 133 4.28 5.93 -1.41
C LEU A 133 4.35 5.08 -0.14
N LEU A 134 4.62 5.70 1.02
CA LEU A 134 4.70 4.97 2.29
C LEU A 134 3.34 4.40 2.73
N LEU A 135 2.23 5.12 2.51
CA LEU A 135 0.88 4.62 2.82
C LEU A 135 0.49 3.40 1.99
N LEU A 136 0.89 3.35 0.72
CA LEU A 136 0.53 2.26 -0.19
C LEU A 136 1.58 1.13 -0.21
N PHE A 137 2.76 1.36 0.37
CA PHE A 137 3.86 0.41 0.36
C PHE A 137 3.47 -0.99 0.83
N PRO A 138 2.65 -1.18 1.89
CA PRO A 138 2.30 -2.52 2.33
C PRO A 138 1.52 -3.33 1.29
N THR A 139 0.99 -2.72 0.21
CA THR A 139 0.35 -3.43 -0.92
C THR A 139 1.32 -4.03 -1.95
N LEU A 140 2.62 -3.71 -1.82
CA LEU A 140 3.68 -4.19 -2.69
C LEU A 140 3.94 -5.68 -2.50
N GLY A 141 4.03 -6.42 -3.60
CA GLY A 141 4.61 -7.77 -3.61
C GLY A 141 5.14 -8.08 -4.99
N ASP A 142 6.37 -7.69 -5.28
CA ASP A 142 6.98 -7.77 -6.60
C ASP A 142 8.33 -8.48 -6.53
N ALA A 143 8.45 -9.60 -7.24
CA ALA A 143 9.68 -10.38 -7.30
C ALA A 143 10.79 -9.70 -8.12
N LEU A 144 10.45 -8.67 -8.91
CA LEU A 144 11.37 -8.00 -9.83
C LEU A 144 11.43 -6.49 -9.55
N LEU A 145 12.02 -6.13 -8.40
CA LEU A 145 12.27 -4.74 -8.05
C LEU A 145 13.38 -4.12 -8.92
N PRO A 146 13.23 -2.86 -9.37
CA PRO A 146 14.30 -2.15 -10.06
C PRO A 146 15.38 -1.65 -9.09
N ASP A 147 16.59 -1.41 -9.62
CA ASP A 147 17.76 -0.96 -8.85
C ASP A 147 17.52 0.36 -8.09
N ASP A 148 16.62 1.21 -8.56
CA ASP A 148 16.29 2.50 -7.94
C ASP A 148 15.22 2.42 -6.85
N ALA A 149 14.64 1.23 -6.58
CA ALA A 149 13.58 1.06 -5.60
C ALA A 149 14.00 1.48 -4.18
N THR A 150 15.20 1.07 -3.75
CA THR A 150 15.76 1.45 -2.45
C THR A 150 15.96 2.95 -2.35
N THR A 151 16.39 3.61 -3.43
CA THR A 151 16.60 5.06 -3.44
C THR A 151 15.28 5.82 -3.29
N ALA A 152 14.24 5.37 -4.00
CA ALA A 152 12.90 5.97 -3.90
C ALA A 152 12.34 5.85 -2.48
N LEU A 153 12.43 4.66 -1.86
CA LEU A 153 11.92 4.43 -0.52
C LEU A 153 12.75 5.17 0.55
N THR A 154 14.08 5.20 0.39
CA THR A 154 14.98 5.97 1.28
C THR A 154 14.61 7.45 1.28
N THR A 155 14.30 8.02 0.10
CA THR A 155 13.91 9.43 -0.03
C THR A 155 12.64 9.72 0.78
N ALA A 156 11.61 8.89 0.63
CA ALA A 156 10.35 9.07 1.35
C ALA A 156 10.53 8.88 2.87
N LEU A 157 11.29 7.87 3.30
CA LEU A 157 11.59 7.66 4.72
C LEU A 157 12.37 8.84 5.33
N THR A 158 13.35 9.38 4.59
CA THR A 158 14.11 10.55 5.03
C THR A 158 13.23 11.79 5.16
N ALA A 159 12.25 11.95 4.27
CA ALA A 159 11.36 13.10 4.26
C ALA A 159 10.34 13.07 5.42
N LEU A 160 9.86 11.88 5.79
CA LEU A 160 8.67 11.73 6.62
C LEU A 160 8.92 11.13 8.01
N THR A 161 10.11 10.60 8.25
CA THR A 161 10.43 9.91 9.51
C THR A 161 11.61 10.55 10.23
N VAL A 162 11.86 10.09 11.46
CA VAL A 162 13.07 10.42 12.25
C VAL A 162 14.01 9.23 12.38
N ILE A 163 13.89 8.24 11.48
CA ILE A 163 14.73 7.04 11.46
C ILE A 163 16.19 7.44 11.21
N GLU A 164 17.11 6.89 12.01
CA GLU A 164 18.54 7.21 11.94
C GLU A 164 19.18 6.72 10.63
N GLU A 165 18.85 5.50 10.21
CA GLU A 165 19.39 4.85 9.01
C GLU A 165 18.27 4.50 8.01
N PRO A 166 17.67 5.50 7.32
CA PRO A 166 16.52 5.28 6.45
C PRO A 166 16.81 4.36 5.25
N ALA A 167 18.07 4.31 4.78
CA ALA A 167 18.47 3.43 3.68
C ALA A 167 18.51 1.94 4.09
N GLU A 168 18.91 1.66 5.33
CA GLU A 168 18.89 0.31 5.89
C GLU A 168 17.44 -0.17 6.05
N VAL A 169 16.59 0.68 6.63
CA VAL A 169 15.15 0.38 6.78
C VAL A 169 14.47 0.21 5.42
N ALA A 170 14.79 1.05 4.42
CA ALA A 170 14.28 0.89 3.07
C ALA A 170 14.64 -0.48 2.46
N SER A 171 15.88 -0.94 2.66
CA SER A 171 16.33 -2.24 2.16
C SER A 171 15.58 -3.38 2.84
N MET A 172 15.43 -3.34 4.18
CA MET A 172 14.66 -4.33 4.93
C MET A 172 13.20 -4.39 4.48
N LEU A 173 12.57 -3.24 4.24
CA LEU A 173 11.20 -3.16 3.76
C LEU A 173 11.05 -3.77 2.35
N LEU A 174 12.00 -3.55 1.45
CA LEU A 174 11.96 -4.10 0.09
C LEU A 174 12.28 -5.59 0.03
N ASP A 175 13.10 -6.10 0.94
CA ASP A 175 13.41 -7.52 1.07
C ASP A 175 12.21 -8.29 1.64
N ASN A 176 11.51 -7.71 2.61
CA ASN A 176 10.36 -8.35 3.26
C ASN A 176 9.04 -8.11 2.53
N GLN A 177 8.88 -6.92 1.92
CA GLN A 177 7.66 -6.42 1.29
C GLN A 177 6.44 -6.51 2.23
N GLY A 178 5.22 -6.56 1.67
CA GLY A 178 4.01 -6.83 2.44
C GLY A 178 4.00 -8.22 3.09
N GLN A 179 2.87 -8.66 3.65
CA GLN A 179 2.89 -9.93 4.40
C GLN A 179 2.97 -11.22 3.55
N TRP A 180 2.80 -11.11 2.23
CA TRP A 180 2.78 -12.22 1.27
C TRP A 180 4.16 -12.47 0.63
N THR A 181 4.28 -13.59 -0.08
CA THR A 181 5.44 -13.85 -0.94
C THR A 181 5.44 -12.91 -2.14
N SER A 182 6.62 -12.41 -2.52
CA SER A 182 6.81 -11.61 -3.73
C SER A 182 6.31 -12.37 -4.96
N ALA A 183 5.41 -11.75 -5.72
CA ALA A 183 4.78 -12.35 -6.88
C ALA A 183 5.47 -11.90 -8.19
N HIS A 184 5.40 -12.72 -9.23
CA HIS A 184 5.80 -12.32 -10.57
C HIS A 184 4.63 -11.64 -11.25
N TRP A 185 4.86 -10.45 -11.80
CA TRP A 185 3.84 -9.67 -12.50
C TRP A 185 4.04 -9.73 -14.01
N TRP A 186 2.93 -9.73 -14.75
CA TRP A 186 2.95 -9.59 -16.20
C TRP A 186 1.68 -8.91 -16.72
N LEU A 187 1.80 -8.32 -17.92
CA LEU A 187 0.70 -7.69 -18.61
C LEU A 187 -0.01 -8.70 -19.51
N ALA A 188 -1.32 -8.87 -19.33
CA ALA A 188 -2.17 -9.70 -20.16
C ALA A 188 -3.40 -8.89 -20.63
N GLY A 189 -3.46 -8.56 -21.93
CA GLY A 189 -4.60 -7.83 -22.49
C GLY A 189 -4.81 -6.43 -21.87
N GLY A 190 -3.74 -5.73 -21.49
CA GLY A 190 -3.81 -4.44 -20.80
C GLY A 190 -4.06 -4.52 -19.30
N VAL A 191 -4.14 -5.74 -18.74
CA VAL A 191 -4.33 -5.98 -17.31
C VAL A 191 -3.02 -6.43 -16.69
N CYS A 192 -2.60 -5.78 -15.60
CA CYS A 192 -1.47 -6.24 -14.80
C CYS A 192 -1.97 -7.29 -13.80
N ILE A 193 -1.47 -8.52 -13.93
CA ILE A 193 -1.82 -9.69 -13.11
C ILE A 193 -0.57 -10.35 -12.55
N ASN A 194 -0.72 -11.24 -11.56
CA ASN A 194 0.38 -11.97 -10.95
C ASN A 194 0.07 -13.43 -10.64
N ASP A 195 1.06 -14.16 -10.11
CA ASP A 195 0.99 -15.57 -9.71
C ASP A 195 0.79 -15.77 -8.18
N GLY A 196 0.50 -14.70 -7.43
CA GLY A 196 0.34 -14.74 -5.98
C GLY A 196 -0.87 -15.57 -5.53
N GLY A 197 -0.66 -16.53 -4.63
CA GLY A 197 -1.71 -17.47 -4.18
C GLY A 197 -2.86 -16.85 -3.38
N HIS A 198 -2.65 -15.66 -2.81
CA HIS A 198 -3.65 -14.91 -2.05
C HIS A 198 -4.01 -13.56 -2.70
N SER A 199 -3.55 -13.32 -3.93
CA SER A 199 -3.76 -12.05 -4.62
C SER A 199 -5.11 -11.98 -5.31
N TYR A 200 -5.80 -10.87 -5.13
CA TYR A 200 -6.97 -10.48 -5.93
C TYR A 200 -6.64 -10.22 -7.41
N ARG A 201 -5.35 -10.02 -7.72
CA ARG A 201 -4.81 -9.77 -9.07
C ARG A 201 -4.38 -11.04 -9.79
N ASN A 202 -4.47 -12.21 -9.16
CA ASN A 202 -4.22 -13.50 -9.79
C ASN A 202 -5.54 -14.11 -10.30
N PRO A 203 -5.77 -14.20 -11.62
CA PRO A 203 -7.02 -14.72 -12.19
C PRO A 203 -7.26 -16.21 -11.93
N GLY A 204 -6.26 -16.95 -11.44
CA GLY A 204 -6.40 -18.34 -11.01
C GLY A 204 -7.12 -18.52 -9.68
N ASN A 205 -7.26 -17.45 -8.88
CA ASN A 205 -7.90 -17.51 -7.57
C ASN A 205 -9.42 -17.44 -7.68
N THR A 206 -10.14 -18.19 -6.83
CA THR A 206 -11.62 -18.21 -6.83
C THR A 206 -12.25 -16.90 -6.37
N PHE A 207 -11.46 -16.04 -5.74
CA PHE A 207 -11.82 -14.71 -5.25
C PHE A 207 -11.15 -13.59 -6.06
N ALA A 208 -10.56 -13.90 -7.21
CA ALA A 208 -9.96 -12.91 -8.08
C ALA A 208 -10.97 -11.82 -8.48
N LEU A 209 -10.47 -10.60 -8.67
CA LEU A 209 -11.32 -9.51 -9.14
C LEU A 209 -11.91 -9.83 -10.52
N PRO A 210 -13.15 -9.42 -10.81
CA PRO A 210 -13.73 -9.58 -12.13
C PRO A 210 -12.86 -8.93 -13.22
N ALA A 211 -12.79 -9.52 -14.41
CA ALA A 211 -11.92 -9.06 -15.49
C ALA A 211 -12.09 -7.56 -15.84
N GLY A 212 -13.33 -7.05 -15.83
CA GLY A 212 -13.60 -5.62 -16.04
C GLY A 212 -13.00 -4.73 -14.95
N ARG A 213 -13.07 -5.15 -13.68
CA ARG A 213 -12.45 -4.45 -12.54
C ARG A 213 -10.94 -4.46 -12.63
N LEU A 214 -10.36 -5.61 -12.96
CA LEU A 214 -8.91 -5.72 -13.12
C LEU A 214 -8.38 -4.75 -14.19
N LEU A 215 -9.08 -4.60 -15.32
CA LEU A 215 -8.70 -3.67 -16.37
C LEU A 215 -8.83 -2.20 -15.91
N GLU A 216 -9.97 -1.83 -15.30
CA GLU A 216 -10.19 -0.48 -14.76
C GLU A 216 -9.11 -0.09 -13.73
N ILE A 217 -8.80 -1.01 -12.81
CA ILE A 217 -7.79 -0.83 -11.77
C ILE A 217 -6.38 -0.74 -12.37
N SER A 218 -6.01 -1.65 -13.28
CA SER A 218 -4.68 -1.63 -13.93
C SER A 218 -4.46 -0.32 -14.69
N ASN A 219 -5.48 0.16 -15.42
CA ASN A 219 -5.40 1.44 -16.13
C ASN A 219 -5.26 2.62 -15.16
N ALA A 220 -6.00 2.61 -14.05
CA ALA A 220 -5.96 3.66 -13.05
C ALA A 220 -4.58 3.74 -12.34
N LEU A 221 -4.01 2.59 -11.98
CA LEU A 221 -2.73 2.52 -11.27
C LEU A 221 -1.56 2.88 -12.19
N ASN A 222 -1.63 2.55 -13.49
CA ASN A 222 -0.60 2.92 -14.46
C ASN A 222 -0.75 4.35 -15.03
N GLY A 223 -1.63 5.18 -14.46
CA GLY A 223 -1.79 6.58 -14.89
C GLY A 223 -2.47 6.75 -16.25
N GLY A 224 -3.17 5.73 -16.75
CA GLY A 224 -3.88 5.76 -18.02
C GLY A 224 -3.00 5.56 -19.27
N GLU A 225 -1.70 5.31 -19.13
CA GLU A 225 -0.81 5.02 -20.27
C GLU A 225 -0.95 3.56 -20.72
N ALA A 226 -2.10 3.24 -21.32
CA ALA A 226 -2.31 2.01 -22.08
C ALA A 226 -2.52 2.30 -23.57
N THR A 227 -1.63 3.08 -24.20
CA THR A 227 -1.48 3.11 -25.67
C THR A 227 -0.14 3.74 -26.05
N GLY A 228 0.86 2.90 -26.32
CA GLY A 228 2.17 3.39 -26.79
C GLY A 228 3.19 2.31 -27.10
N GLN A 229 2.78 1.12 -27.54
CA GLN A 229 3.73 0.15 -28.06
C GLN A 229 4.24 0.64 -29.42
N GLN A 230 5.39 1.33 -29.43
CA GLN A 230 6.17 1.49 -30.65
C GLN A 230 6.74 0.12 -31.03
N THR A 231 6.30 -0.36 -32.18
CA THR A 231 6.91 -1.44 -32.94
C THR A 231 8.37 -1.10 -33.23
N PHE A 232 9.31 -1.91 -32.74
CA PHE A 232 10.63 -1.97 -33.35
C PHE A 232 10.50 -2.76 -34.66
N GLY A 233 10.80 -2.08 -35.77
CA GLY A 233 11.03 -2.70 -37.07
C GLY A 233 12.42 -3.31 -37.20
#